data_AF-A0A6N6S9A3-F1
#
_entry.id   AF-A0A6N6S9A3-F1
#
_cell.length_a   1.000
_cell.length_b   1.000
_cell.length_c   1.000
_cell.angle_alpha   90.00
_cell.angle_beta   90.00
_cell.angle_gamma   90.00
#
_symmetry.space_group_name_H-M   'P 1'
#
loop_
_entity.id
_entity.type
_entity.pdbx_description
1 polymer ?
#
loop_
_entity_poly.entity_id
_entity_poly.type
_entity_poly.pdbx_seq_one_letter_code
_entity_poly.pdbx_strand_id
1 'polypeptide(L)'
;MRPFGAALAALLLAACVNAGPVVMPVGTVTVLTEAYPVEALADGSWRARVNGAVVPCARPDLTACYWSVRHHLQARELLDDLG
;
A
#
# COMPACT_ATOMS: atom_id res chain seq x y z
N MET A 1 -16.86 9.01 44.81
CA MET A 1 -16.49 8.05 43.75
C MET A 1 -16.07 8.85 42.54
N ARG A 2 -14.77 8.83 42.17
CA ARG A 2 -14.17 9.73 41.17
C ARG A 2 -14.25 9.06 39.78
N PRO A 3 -15.13 9.49 38.86
CA PRO A 3 -15.29 8.86 37.54
C PRO A 3 -14.15 9.18 36.54
N PHE A 4 -13.08 9.84 36.97
CA PHE A 4 -12.01 10.33 36.11
C PHE A 4 -10.97 9.28 35.70
N GLY A 5 -10.95 8.11 36.35
CA GLY A 5 -9.95 7.07 36.05
C GLY A 5 -10.22 6.30 34.74
N ALA A 6 -11.49 6.07 34.40
CA ALA A 6 -11.87 5.28 33.23
C ALA A 6 -11.61 6.01 31.90
N ALA A 7 -11.75 7.34 31.89
CA ALA A 7 -11.58 8.13 30.67
C ALA A 7 -10.11 8.18 30.19
N LEU A 8 -9.14 8.18 31.11
CA LEU A 8 -7.72 8.25 30.77
C LEU A 8 -7.19 6.94 30.15
N ALA A 9 -7.70 5.80 30.63
CA ALA A 9 -7.34 4.49 30.09
C ALA A 9 -7.84 4.31 28.64
N ALA A 10 -9.04 4.79 28.32
CA ALA A 10 -9.60 4.71 26.96
C ALA A 10 -8.79 5.52 25.92
N LEU A 11 -8.23 6.67 26.31
CA LEU A 11 -7.40 7.50 25.45
C LEU A 11 -6.03 6.86 25.12
N LEU A 12 -5.47 6.07 26.05
CA LEU A 12 -4.19 5.38 25.83
C LEU A 12 -4.32 4.19 24.87
N LEU A 13 -5.45 3.46 24.88
CA LEU A 13 -5.68 2.37 23.93
C LEU A 13 -5.92 2.87 22.49
N ALA A 14 -6.46 4.07 22.31
CA ALA A 14 -6.67 4.66 20.98
C ALA A 14 -5.36 5.07 20.28
N ALA A 15 -4.27 5.28 21.03
CA ALA A 15 -2.99 5.71 20.46
C ALA A 15 -2.21 4.57 19.77
N CYS A 16 -2.44 3.31 20.15
CA CYS A 16 -1.70 2.17 19.57
C CYS A 16 -2.21 1.72 18.19
N VAL A 17 -3.41 2.15 17.78
CA VAL A 17 -4.02 1.64 16.52
C VAL A 17 -3.55 2.40 15.27
N ASN A 18 -2.84 3.53 15.42
CA ASN A 18 -2.56 4.44 14.30
C ASN A 18 -1.10 4.43 13.80
N ALA A 19 -0.25 3.55 14.33
CA ALA A 19 1.10 3.34 13.79
C ALA A 19 1.03 2.41 12.58
N GLY A 20 0.61 2.95 11.43
CA GLY A 20 0.67 2.24 10.16
C GLY A 20 2.12 1.85 9.80
N PRO A 21 2.31 0.86 8.92
CA PRO A 21 3.64 0.44 8.49
C PRO A 21 4.40 1.62 7.87
N VAL A 22 5.66 1.79 8.26
CA VAL A 22 6.55 2.81 7.70
C VAL A 22 6.75 2.51 6.22
N VAL A 23 6.36 3.47 5.38
CA VAL A 23 6.51 3.39 3.93
C VAL A 23 7.30 4.59 3.43
N MET A 24 8.23 4.35 2.51
CA MET A 24 9.05 5.39 1.90
C MET A 24 8.73 5.49 0.41
N PRO A 25 8.35 6.67 -0.12
CA PRO A 25 8.16 6.83 -1.55
C PRO A 25 9.50 6.67 -2.27
N VAL A 26 9.58 5.75 -3.22
CA VAL A 26 10.83 5.48 -3.97
C VAL A 26 10.75 5.91 -5.43
N GLY A 27 9.54 6.11 -5.96
CA GLY A 27 9.37 6.62 -7.31
C GLY A 27 7.97 6.35 -7.85
N THR A 28 7.87 6.42 -9.16
CA THR A 28 6.62 6.22 -9.90
C THR A 28 6.92 5.36 -11.11
N VAL A 29 6.04 4.41 -11.42
CA VAL A 29 6.10 3.63 -12.66
C VAL A 29 4.94 4.05 -13.56
N THR A 30 5.22 4.29 -14.83
CA THR A 30 4.19 4.60 -15.82
C THR A 30 3.86 3.36 -16.62
N VAL A 31 2.60 2.94 -16.61
CA VAL A 31 2.10 1.84 -17.45
C VAL A 31 0.99 2.42 -18.32
N LEU A 32 1.11 2.22 -19.64
CA LEU A 32 0.27 2.89 -20.64
C LEU A 32 0.36 4.42 -20.49
N THR A 33 -0.70 5.07 -20.02
CA THR A 33 -0.81 6.52 -19.79
C THR A 33 -0.95 6.88 -18.31
N GLU A 34 -0.95 5.90 -17.41
CA GLU A 34 -1.17 6.10 -15.99
C GLU A 34 0.12 5.93 -15.19
N ALA A 35 0.26 6.75 -14.15
CA ALA A 35 1.44 6.79 -13.29
C ALA A 35 1.09 6.27 -11.90
N TYR A 36 1.77 5.21 -11.47
CA TYR A 36 1.50 4.53 -10.21
C TYR A 36 2.66 4.73 -9.22
N PRO A 37 2.39 5.27 -8.02
CA PRO A 37 3.43 5.51 -7.04
C PRO A 37 3.92 4.18 -6.45
N VAL A 38 5.23 4.09 -6.26
CA VAL A 38 5.94 2.95 -5.68
C VAL A 38 6.49 3.34 -4.32
N GLU A 39 6.32 2.44 -3.36
CA GLU A 39 6.77 2.58 -1.98
C GLU A 39 7.72 1.43 -1.62
N ALA A 40 8.78 1.74 -0.89
CA ALA A 40 9.57 0.76 -0.15
C ALA A 40 8.98 0.56 1.25
N LEU A 41 8.94 -0.69 1.69
CA LEU A 41 8.54 -1.11 3.02
C LEU A 41 9.77 -1.26 3.92
N ALA A 42 9.53 -1.27 5.24
CA ALA A 42 10.58 -1.43 6.24
C ALA A 42 11.33 -2.78 6.15
N ASP A 43 10.71 -3.81 5.55
CA ASP A 43 11.29 -5.13 5.32
C ASP A 43 12.17 -5.19 4.04
N GLY A 44 12.31 -4.08 3.32
CA GLY A 44 13.07 -3.99 2.08
C GLY A 44 12.31 -4.43 0.83
N SER A 45 11.06 -4.91 0.96
CA SER A 45 10.19 -5.18 -0.18
C SER A 45 9.57 -3.89 -0.74
N TRP A 46 9.21 -3.91 -2.01
CA TRP A 46 8.60 -2.76 -2.69
C TRP A 46 7.19 -3.10 -3.13
N ARG A 47 6.32 -2.08 -3.17
CA ARG A 47 4.94 -2.21 -3.64
C ARG A 47 4.50 -0.98 -4.42
N ALA A 48 3.63 -1.17 -5.40
CA ALA A 48 2.96 -0.08 -6.10
C ALA A 48 1.52 0.09 -5.58
N ARG A 49 1.01 1.32 -5.60
CA ARG A 49 -0.43 1.58 -5.40
C ARG A 49 -1.12 1.76 -6.75
N VAL A 50 -2.06 0.86 -7.04
CA VAL A 50 -2.82 0.83 -8.30
C VAL A 50 -4.30 0.96 -7.96
N ASN A 51 -4.90 2.12 -8.20
CA ASN A 51 -6.33 2.37 -7.97
C ASN A 51 -6.83 1.92 -6.57
N GLY A 52 -6.04 2.22 -5.53
CA GLY A 52 -6.33 1.83 -4.14
C GLY A 52 -5.88 0.41 -3.76
N ALA A 53 -5.51 -0.43 -4.73
CA ALA A 53 -4.94 -1.75 -4.48
C ALA A 53 -3.43 -1.67 -4.24
N VAL A 54 -2.93 -2.56 -3.39
CA VAL A 54 -1.50 -2.75 -3.15
C VAL A 54 -1.01 -3.89 -4.03
N VAL A 55 -0.06 -3.60 -4.92
CA VAL A 55 0.55 -4.60 -5.81
C VAL A 55 2.01 -4.82 -5.38
N PRO A 56 2.37 -6.01 -4.87
CA PRO A 56 3.74 -6.30 -4.49
C PRO A 56 4.64 -6.36 -5.74
N CYS A 57 5.80 -5.71 -5.67
CA CYS A 57 6.81 -5.81 -6.71
C CYS A 57 7.59 -7.12 -6.53
N ALA A 58 7.93 -7.79 -7.63
CA ALA A 58 8.69 -9.04 -7.56
C ALA A 58 10.10 -8.84 -6.96
N ARG A 59 10.67 -7.63 -7.10
CA ARG A 59 11.96 -7.21 -6.56
C ARG A 59 11.93 -5.72 -6.20
N PRO A 60 12.85 -5.25 -5.34
CA PRO A 60 12.95 -3.83 -4.96
C PRO A 60 13.62 -2.99 -6.05
N ASP A 61 13.03 -2.99 -7.25
CA ASP A 61 13.49 -2.20 -8.39
C ASP A 61 12.30 -1.71 -9.24
N LEU A 62 12.43 -0.53 -9.85
CA LEU A 62 11.34 0.09 -10.61
C LEU A 62 10.91 -0.74 -11.83
N THR A 63 11.83 -1.51 -12.43
CA THR A 63 11.51 -2.36 -13.59
C THR A 63 10.64 -3.54 -13.17
N ALA A 64 10.98 -4.21 -12.07
CA ALA A 64 10.15 -5.27 -11.51
C ALA A 64 8.78 -4.75 -11.08
N CYS A 65 8.71 -3.57 -10.46
CA CYS A 65 7.44 -2.93 -10.13
C CYS A 65 6.59 -2.64 -11.38
N TYR A 66 7.19 -2.12 -12.47
CA TYR A 66 6.49 -1.91 -13.74
C TYR A 66 5.82 -3.20 -14.25
N TRP A 67 6.56 -4.32 -14.24
CA TRP A 67 6.02 -5.61 -14.71
C TRP A 67 4.94 -6.16 -13.79
N SER A 68 5.11 -6.05 -12.46
CA SER A 68 4.07 -6.43 -11.49
C SER A 68 2.78 -5.63 -11.71
N VAL A 69 2.88 -4.31 -11.87
CA VAL A 69 1.72 -3.43 -12.13
C VAL A 69 1.05 -3.79 -13.46
N ARG A 70 1.83 -3.97 -14.53
CA ARG A 70 1.28 -4.35 -15.83
C ARG A 70 0.48 -5.66 -15.77
N HIS A 71 1.04 -6.70 -15.14
CA HIS A 71 0.33 -7.97 -15.00
C HIS A 71 -0.93 -7.85 -14.14
N HIS A 72 -0.88 -7.06 -13.07
CA HIS A 72 -2.06 -6.81 -12.25
C HIS A 72 -3.18 -6.14 -13.05
N LEU A 73 -2.87 -5.12 -13.85
CA LEU A 73 -3.85 -4.45 -14.71
C LEU A 73 -4.45 -5.39 -15.75
N GLN A 74 -3.61 -6.17 -16.44
CA GLN A 74 -4.06 -7.15 -17.42
C GLN A 74 -4.96 -8.22 -16.78
N ALA A 75 -4.63 -8.71 -15.59
CA ALA A 75 -5.46 -9.66 -14.88
C ALA A 75 -6.82 -9.07 -14.51
N ARG A 76 -6.89 -7.77 -14.18
CA ARG A 76 -8.15 -7.08 -13.90
C ARG A 76 -9.02 -6.91 -15.13
N GLU A 77 -8.42 -6.53 -16.26
CA GLU A 77 -9.12 -6.42 -17.55
C GLU A 77 -9.76 -7.75 -17.95
N LEU A 78 -9.01 -8.85 -17.86
CA LEU A 78 -9.53 -10.19 -18.14
C LEU A 78 -10.67 -10.62 -17.21
N LEU A 79 -10.68 -10.14 -15.96
CA LEU A 79 -11.77 -10.43 -15.03
C LEU A 79 -13.02 -9.58 -15.31
N ASP A 80 -12.84 -8.35 -15.77
CA ASP A 80 -13.93 -7.44 -16.16
C ASP A 80 -14.67 -7.99 -17.40
N ASP A 81 -13.93 -8.50 -18.38
CA ASP A 81 -14.48 -9.11 -19.61
C ASP A 81 -15.32 -10.38 -19.36
N LEU A 82 -15.18 -11.02 -18.19
CA LEU A 82 -15.90 -12.24 -17.83
C LEU A 82 -17.20 -11.98 -17.05
N GLY A 83 -17.45 -10.74 -16.61
CA GLY A 83 -18.64 -10.33 -15.84
C GLY A 83 -19.80 -9.89 -16.71
#